data_AF-A0A9E8X3R0-F1
#
_entry.id   AF-A0A9E8X3R0-F1
#
_cell.length_a   1.000
_cell.length_b   1.000
_cell.length_c   1.000
_cell.angle_alpha   90.00
_cell.angle_beta   90.00
_cell.angle_gamma   90.00
#
_symmetry.space_group_name_H-M   'P 1'
#
loop_
_entity.id
_entity.type
_entity.pdbx_description
1 polymer ?
#
loop_
_entity_poly.entity_id
_entity_poly.type
_entity_poly.pdbx_seq_one_letter_code
_entity_poly.pdbx_strand_id
1 'polypeptide(L)' 'MKQPRPNQIFQASLEAQIPLTLIYWHEYRTLYYIAIDFGIYESSASRIVRKVEDILIKSG' A
#
# COMPACT_ATOMS: atom_id res chain seq x y z
N MET A 1 3.86 12.34 17.58
CA MET A 1 3.43 10.95 17.31
C MET A 1 4.56 10.24 16.59
N LYS A 2 5.21 9.24 17.21
CA LYS A 2 6.29 8.48 16.58
C LYS A 2 5.67 7.58 15.50
N GLN A 3 6.04 7.82 14.24
CA GLN A 3 5.55 7.04 13.12
C GLN A 3 6.14 5.62 13.15
N PRO A 4 5.37 4.58 12.77
CA PRO A 4 5.86 3.20 12.80
C PRO A 4 7.04 3.01 11.84
N ARG A 5 8.01 2.19 12.25
CA ARG A 5 9.14 1.80 11.40
C ARG A 5 8.57 0.99 10.22
N PRO A 6 8.86 1.34 8.96
CA PRO A 6 8.32 0.63 7.82
C PRO A 6 8.84 -0.80 7.89
N ASN A 7 7.94 -1.76 7.93
CA ASN A 7 8.32 -3.17 7.84
C ASN A 7 8.92 -3.40 6.45
N GLN A 8 10.24 -3.63 6.38
CA GLN A 8 10.99 -3.83 5.12
C GLN A 8 10.39 -4.97 4.27
N ILE A 9 9.66 -5.88 4.91
CA ILE A 9 8.94 -6.99 4.29
C ILE A 9 7.78 -6.50 3.40
N PHE A 10 7.05 -5.45 3.77
CA PHE A 10 5.94 -4.92 2.97
C PHE A 10 6.39 -4.28 1.66
N GLN A 11 7.56 -3.65 1.65
CA GLN A 11 8.14 -3.09 0.43
C GLN A 11 8.72 -4.17 -0.49
N ALA A 12 9.17 -5.30 0.07
CA ALA A 12 9.79 -6.39 -0.67
C ALA A 12 8.78 -7.40 -1.24
N SER A 13 7.67 -7.68 -0.53
CA SER A 13 6.70 -8.72 -0.94
C SER A 13 5.53 -8.15 -1.73
N LEU A 14 5.30 -8.65 -2.94
CA LEU A 14 4.13 -8.33 -3.76
C LEU A 14 2.83 -8.82 -3.10
N GLU A 15 2.87 -9.96 -2.41
CA GLU A 15 1.73 -10.53 -1.68
C GLU A 15 1.23 -9.60 -0.56
N ALA A 16 2.11 -8.76 -0.02
CA ALA A 16 1.74 -7.75 0.98
C ALA A 16 1.20 -6.46 0.34
N GLN A 17 1.55 -6.19 -0.92
CA GLN A 17 1.17 -4.99 -1.68
C GLN A 17 -0.22 -5.11 -2.31
N ILE A 18 -0.59 -6.32 -2.74
CA ILE A 18 -1.88 -6.60 -3.36
C ILE A 18 -3.05 -6.33 -2.39
N PRO A 19 -3.08 -6.87 -1.15
CA PRO A 19 -4.17 -6.62 -0.20
C PRO A 19 -4.35 -5.15 0.12
N LEU A 20 -3.24 -4.41 0.28
CA LEU A 20 -3.28 -2.97 0.52
C LEU A 20 -3.99 -2.23 -0.62
N THR A 21 -3.66 -2.57 -1.86
CA THR A 21 -4.26 -1.94 -3.04
C THR A 21 -5.73 -2.32 -3.20
N LEU A 22 -6.09 -3.58 -2.90
CA LEU A 22 -7.48 -4.04 -2.93
C LEU A 22 -8.35 -3.33 -1.89
N ILE A 23 -7.84 -3.13 -0.66
CA ILE A 23 -8.57 -2.39 0.39
C ILE A 23 -8.78 -0.93 -0.04
N TYR A 24 -7.78 -0.32 -0.66
CA TYR A 24 -7.89 1.04 -1.20
C TYR A 24 -9.03 1.16 -2.23
N TRP A 25 -9.12 0.21 -3.17
CA TRP A 25 -10.19 0.23 -4.18
C TRP A 25 -11.56 -0.19 -3.65
N HIS A 26 -11.63 -1.16 -2.73
CA HIS A 26 -12.89 -1.73 -2.27
C HIS A 26 -13.58 -0.84 -1.22
N GLU A 27 -12.82 -0.30 -0.26
CA GLU A 27 -13.40 0.47 0.84
C GLU A 27 -13.37 1.99 0.61
N TYR A 28 -12.78 2.46 -0.49
CA TYR A 28 -12.53 3.89 -0.76
C TYR A 28 -11.88 4.64 0.43
N ARG A 29 -11.18 3.89 1.30
CA ARG A 29 -10.57 4.42 2.51
C ARG A 29 -9.33 5.25 2.13
N THR A 30 -9.15 6.40 2.77
CA THR A 30 -7.99 7.27 2.50
C THR A 30 -6.67 6.51 2.75
N LEU A 31 -5.67 6.75 1.90
CA LEU A 31 -4.33 6.16 2.03
C LEU A 31 -3.72 6.36 3.42
N TYR A 32 -4.05 7.46 4.10
CA TYR A 32 -3.65 7.72 5.48
C TYR A 32 -4.13 6.63 6.46
N TYR A 33 -5.42 6.29 6.44
CA TYR A 33 -5.99 5.28 7.35
C TYR A 33 -5.45 3.88 7.02
N ILE A 34 -5.35 3.56 5.73
CA ILE A 34 -4.75 2.30 5.29
C ILE A 34 -3.29 2.23 5.75
N ALA A 35 -2.52 3.30 5.59
CA ALA A 35 -1.13 3.34 6.04
C ALA A 35 -1.00 3.14 7.56
N ILE A 36 -1.93 3.67 8.35
CA ILE A 36 -2.00 3.40 9.80
C ILE A 36 -2.27 1.92 10.07
N ASP A 37 -3.29 1.33 9.43
CA ASP A 37 -3.67 -0.07 9.62
C ASP A 37 -2.51 -1.02 9.28
N PHE A 38 -1.72 -0.68 8.25
CA PHE A 38 -0.56 -1.43 7.80
C PHE A 38 0.76 -1.03 8.47
N GLY A 39 0.76 -0.04 9.36
CA GLY A 39 1.96 0.43 10.07
C GLY A 39 3.04 1.03 9.15
N ILE A 40 2.64 1.66 8.05
CA ILE A 40 3.54 2.30 7.08
C ILE A 40 3.26 3.80 6.96
N TYR A 41 4.11 4.51 6.22
CA TYR A 41 3.86 5.90 5.85
C TYR A 41 2.81 5.99 4.73
N GLU A 42 2.00 7.04 4.75
CA GLU A 42 1.04 7.33 3.66
C GLU A 42 1.73 7.42 2.30
N SER A 43 2.91 8.05 2.24
CA SER A 43 3.71 8.14 1.01
C SER A 43 4.19 6.77 0.52
N SER A 44 4.44 5.82 1.43
CA SER A 44 4.74 4.43 1.07
C SER A 44 3.51 3.72 0.53
N ALA A 45 2.34 3.90 1.16
CA ALA A 45 1.07 3.34 0.67
C ALA A 45 0.76 3.83 -0.75
N SER A 46 0.89 5.14 -1.00
CA SER A 46 0.69 5.73 -2.33
C SER A 46 1.61 5.13 -3.39
N ARG A 47 2.90 4.95 -3.08
CA ARG A 47 3.87 4.32 -3.99
C ARG A 47 3.52 2.86 -4.29
N ILE A 48 3.03 2.12 -3.29
CA ILE A 48 2.62 0.72 -3.44
C ILE A 48 1.42 0.63 -4.38
N VAL A 49 0.36 1.41 -4.13
CA VAL A 49 -0.85 1.42 -4.96
C VAL A 49 -0.48 1.73 -6.42
N ARG A 50 0.30 2.79 -6.65
CA ARG A 50 0.73 3.18 -8.00
C ARG A 50 1.56 2.10 -8.69
N LYS A 51 2.46 1.43 -7.96
CA LYS A 51 3.25 0.32 -8.49
C LYS A 51 2.38 -0.85 -8.91
N VAL A 52 1.37 -1.21 -8.10
CA VAL A 52 0.44 -2.30 -8.42
C VAL A 52 -0.44 -1.92 -9.62
N GLU A 53 -0.94 -0.69 -9.67
CA GLU A 53 -1.64 -0.13 -10.83
C GLU A 53 -0.82 -0.24 -12.12
N ASP A 54 0.44 0.21 -12.08
CA ASP A 54 1.34 0.16 -13.23
C ASP A 54 1.60 -1.28 -13.70
N ILE A 55 1.69 -2.25 -12.78
CA ILE A 55 1.86 -3.68 -13.13
C ILE A 55 0.60 -4.22 -13.81
N LEU A 56 -0.59 -3.92 -13.27
CA LEU A 56 -1.86 -4.40 -13.81
C LEU A 56 -2.16 -3.78 -15.18
N ILE A 57 -1.89 -2.49 -15.36
CA ILE A 57 -2.05 -1.81 -16.65
C ILE A 57 -1.15 -2.43 -17.72
N LYS A 58 0.07 -2.85 -17.36
CA LYS A 58 1.00 -3.53 -18.29
C LYS A 58 0.66 -5.00 -18.55
N SER A 59 -0.24 -5.58 -17.75
CA SER A 59 -0.67 -6.98 -17.87
C SER A 59 -1.89 -7.15 -18.78
N GLY A 60 -2.57 -6.06 -19.14
CA GLY A 60 -3.63 -6.03 -20.15
C GLY A 60 -3.09 -5.70 -21.53
#